data_AF-A0A2V9WNG5-F1
#
_entry.id   AF-A0A2V9WNG5-F1
#
_cell.length_a   1.000
_cell.length_b   1.000
_cell.length_c   1.000
_cell.angle_alpha   90.00
_cell.angle_beta   90.00
_cell.angle_gamma   90.00
#
_symmetry.space_group_name_H-M   'P 1'
#
loop_
_entity.id
_entity.type
_entity.pdbx_description
1 polymer ?
#
loop_
_entity_poly.entity_id
_entity_poly.type
_entity_poly.pdbx_seq_one_letter_code
_entity_poly.pdbx_strand_id
1 'polypeptide(L)'
;PIERLLADSLSTFRITKASVVNLQHTDQPFGFNYSFESENYAKSAGNLLLVRPRVIGTKSRGLLETKEPRYFSIEFDGPARDTDTFEITVPAGYEVDDLPPPVDAEYSFASYHSKTEVKGNVIGYTRTFEVKELSVPASKAEELKKFYRIIASDERNNVVLRPSR
;
A
#
# COMPACT_ATOMS: atom_id res chain seq x y z
N PRO A 1 -16.70 -5.26 1.11
CA PRO A 1 -17.08 -4.18 2.03
C PRO A 1 -15.83 -3.37 2.44
N ILE A 2 -15.94 -2.05 2.53
CA ILE A 2 -14.83 -1.15 2.89
C ILE A 2 -14.21 -1.52 4.25
N GLU A 3 -15.03 -2.05 5.15
CA GLU A 3 -14.66 -2.54 6.47
C GLU A 3 -13.56 -3.60 6.39
N ARG A 4 -13.63 -4.49 5.39
CA ARG A 4 -12.59 -5.52 5.19
C ARG A 4 -11.27 -4.90 4.74
N LEU A 5 -11.32 -3.94 3.81
CA LEU A 5 -10.13 -3.23 3.35
C LEU A 5 -9.43 -2.48 4.49
N LEU A 6 -10.23 -1.82 5.34
CA LEU A 6 -9.73 -1.12 6.53
C LEU A 6 -9.18 -2.11 7.56
N ALA A 7 -9.90 -3.17 7.88
CA ALA A 7 -9.47 -4.19 8.85
C ALA A 7 -8.19 -4.91 8.44
N ASP A 8 -7.96 -5.11 7.13
CA ASP A 8 -6.73 -5.72 6.62
C ASP A 8 -5.49 -4.81 6.81
N SER A 9 -5.70 -3.52 7.10
CA SER A 9 -4.63 -2.52 7.17
C SER A 9 -4.50 -1.84 8.54
N LEU A 10 -5.59 -1.70 9.28
CA LEU A 10 -5.71 -0.92 10.51
C LEU A 10 -6.19 -1.82 11.65
N SER A 11 -5.48 -1.78 12.78
CA SER A 11 -5.84 -2.57 13.97
C SER A 11 -7.13 -2.10 14.62
N THR A 12 -7.38 -0.79 14.59
CA THR A 12 -8.56 -0.14 15.14
C THR A 12 -9.01 0.93 14.15
N PHE A 13 -10.30 0.96 13.85
CA PHE A 13 -10.87 2.02 13.04
C PHE A 13 -12.35 2.22 13.36
N ARG A 14 -12.82 3.44 13.14
CA ARG A 14 -14.24 3.79 13.18
C ARG A 14 -14.59 4.54 11.91
N ILE A 15 -15.49 4.00 11.10
CA ILE A 15 -16.03 4.69 9.93
C ILE A 15 -17.00 5.76 10.44
N THR A 16 -16.77 7.01 10.07
CA THR A 16 -17.58 8.16 10.47
C THR A 16 -18.55 8.61 9.39
N LYS A 17 -18.23 8.33 8.11
CA LYS A 17 -19.06 8.65 6.96
C LYS A 17 -18.81 7.66 5.82
N ALA A 18 -19.84 7.34 5.05
CA ALA A 18 -19.74 6.59 3.80
C ALA A 18 -20.84 7.04 2.83
N SER A 19 -20.52 7.14 1.54
CA SER A 19 -21.46 7.47 0.47
C SER A 19 -21.00 6.90 -0.87
N VAL A 20 -21.93 6.39 -1.66
CA VAL A 20 -21.69 5.94 -3.02
C VAL A 20 -21.91 7.11 -3.99
N VAL A 21 -21.07 7.19 -5.02
CA VAL A 21 -21.13 8.17 -6.10
C VAL A 21 -21.43 7.44 -7.40
N ASN A 22 -22.33 7.99 -8.21
CA ASN A 22 -22.67 7.48 -9.55
C ASN A 22 -23.23 6.05 -9.60
N LEU A 23 -23.89 5.58 -8.52
CA LEU A 23 -24.46 4.23 -8.47
C LEU A 23 -25.42 3.91 -9.64
N GLN A 24 -26.18 4.90 -10.10
CA GLN A 24 -27.19 4.77 -11.15
C GLN A 24 -26.74 5.41 -12.49
N HIS A 25 -25.52 5.95 -12.56
CA HIS A 25 -25.00 6.67 -13.72
C HIS A 25 -23.91 5.85 -14.39
N THR A 26 -24.31 4.95 -15.28
CA THR A 26 -23.39 3.99 -15.96
C THR A 26 -22.45 4.66 -16.96
N ASP A 27 -22.68 5.93 -17.27
CA ASP A 27 -21.86 6.79 -18.11
C ASP A 27 -20.76 7.53 -17.33
N GLN A 28 -20.74 7.43 -16.00
CA GLN A 28 -19.77 8.10 -15.13
C GLN A 28 -18.98 7.11 -14.28
N PRO A 29 -17.76 7.45 -13.81
CA PRO A 29 -17.01 6.59 -12.92
C PRO A 29 -17.77 6.35 -11.62
N PHE A 30 -17.96 5.07 -11.26
CA PHE A 30 -18.43 4.67 -9.95
C PHE A 30 -17.45 5.15 -8.87
N GLY A 31 -17.96 5.71 -7.78
CA GLY A 31 -17.13 6.20 -6.68
C GLY A 31 -17.66 5.78 -5.32
N PHE A 32 -16.77 5.71 -4.34
CA PHE A 32 -17.12 5.41 -2.96
C PHE A 32 -16.31 6.32 -2.03
N ASN A 33 -16.98 7.28 -1.42
CA ASN A 33 -16.36 8.24 -0.49
C ASN A 33 -16.60 7.77 0.94
N TYR A 34 -15.57 7.80 1.76
CA TYR A 34 -15.68 7.45 3.18
C TYR A 34 -14.69 8.24 4.03
N SER A 35 -15.00 8.34 5.30
CA SER A 35 -14.14 8.94 6.32
C SER A 35 -14.04 7.98 7.49
N PHE A 36 -12.85 7.86 8.06
CA PHE A 36 -12.62 7.00 9.21
C PHE A 36 -11.58 7.63 10.14
N GLU A 37 -11.62 7.19 11.39
CA GLU A 37 -10.63 7.51 12.42
C GLU A 37 -9.92 6.23 12.83
N SER A 38 -8.62 6.31 13.10
CA SER A 38 -7.81 5.21 13.61
C SER A 38 -6.91 5.72 14.73
N GLU A 39 -7.10 5.16 15.92
CA GLU A 39 -6.29 5.51 17.09
C GLU A 39 -4.91 4.88 16.98
N ASN A 40 -3.88 5.57 17.50
CA ASN A 40 -2.50 5.07 17.53
C ASN A 40 -1.95 4.66 16.16
N TYR A 41 -2.39 5.34 15.09
CA TYR A 41 -1.91 5.08 13.73
C TYR A 41 -0.39 5.25 13.60
N ALA A 42 0.12 6.34 14.15
CA ALA A 42 1.55 6.60 14.26
C ALA A 42 2.08 5.99 15.57
N LYS A 43 3.30 5.44 15.52
CA LYS A 43 3.93 4.77 16.67
C LYS A 43 5.10 5.57 17.19
N SER A 44 5.16 5.78 18.49
CA SER A 44 6.31 6.44 19.13
C SER A 44 7.52 5.51 19.18
N ALA A 45 8.71 6.04 18.88
CA ALA A 45 10.00 5.40 19.01
C ALA A 45 10.97 6.36 19.70
N GLY A 46 11.00 6.35 21.03
CA GLY A 46 11.71 7.37 21.81
C GLY A 46 11.06 8.73 21.63
N ASN A 47 11.83 9.72 21.15
CA ASN A 47 11.31 11.04 20.78
C ASN A 47 10.80 11.12 19.33
N LEU A 48 10.95 10.06 18.53
CA LEU A 48 10.53 10.01 17.14
C LEU A 48 9.10 9.46 17.01
N LEU A 49 8.44 9.80 15.91
CA LEU A 49 7.14 9.26 15.53
C LEU A 49 7.25 8.55 14.18
N LEU A 50 6.90 7.27 14.15
CA LEU A 50 6.90 6.43 12.96
C LEU A 50 5.50 6.43 12.34
N VAL A 51 5.41 6.89 11.09
CA VAL A 51 4.15 6.97 10.34
C VAL A 51 4.24 6.06 9.13
N ARG A 52 3.37 5.05 9.04
CA ARG A 52 3.29 4.20 7.84
C ARG A 52 2.70 5.03 6.69
N PRO A 53 3.41 5.23 5.56
CA PRO A 53 2.87 6.05 4.46
C PRO A 53 1.79 5.30 3.65
N ARG A 54 1.89 3.97 3.58
CA ARG A 54 0.83 3.11 3.04
C ARG A 54 -0.32 3.01 4.03
N VAL A 55 -1.37 3.81 3.84
CA VAL A 55 -2.49 3.88 4.81
C VAL A 55 -3.34 2.61 4.78
N ILE A 56 -3.77 2.20 3.59
CA ILE A 56 -4.64 1.04 3.36
C ILE A 56 -4.23 0.24 2.13
N GLY A 57 -4.77 -0.97 2.00
CA GLY A 57 -4.64 -1.81 0.81
C GLY A 57 -3.32 -2.56 0.72
N THR A 58 -3.39 -3.88 0.61
CA THR A 58 -2.22 -4.78 0.52
C THR A 58 -2.09 -5.31 -0.90
N LYS A 59 -0.91 -5.13 -1.52
CA LYS A 59 -0.56 -5.72 -2.82
C LYS A 59 0.36 -6.93 -2.68
N SER A 60 1.07 -7.04 -1.54
CA SER A 60 1.87 -8.22 -1.25
C SER A 60 0.99 -9.44 -0.99
N ARG A 61 1.47 -10.63 -1.38
CA ARG A 61 0.84 -11.91 -1.04
C ARG A 61 1.90 -12.81 -0.43
N GLY A 62 1.57 -13.45 0.69
CA GLY A 62 2.42 -14.50 1.30
C GLY A 62 2.41 -15.82 0.51
N LEU A 63 2.14 -15.75 -0.81
CA LEU A 63 2.17 -16.91 -1.67
C LEU A 63 3.63 -17.39 -1.77
N LEU A 64 3.83 -18.71 -1.75
CA LEU A 64 5.13 -19.36 -1.95
C LEU A 64 6.12 -19.30 -0.77
N GLU A 65 5.67 -19.01 0.45
CA GLU A 65 6.54 -19.09 1.64
C GLU A 65 6.78 -20.52 2.15
N THR A 66 6.20 -21.54 1.50
CA THR A 66 6.43 -22.94 1.84
C THR A 66 7.71 -23.49 1.17
N LYS A 67 8.23 -24.62 1.67
CA LYS A 67 9.49 -25.20 1.18
C LYS A 67 9.30 -26.13 -0.01
N GLU A 68 8.08 -26.58 -0.28
CA GLU A 68 7.78 -27.53 -1.34
C GLU A 68 7.92 -26.87 -2.72
N PRO A 69 8.55 -27.56 -3.68
CA PRO A 69 8.64 -27.06 -5.04
C PRO A 69 7.27 -26.97 -5.68
N ARG A 70 7.06 -25.91 -6.47
CA ARG A 70 5.81 -25.70 -7.19
C ARG A 70 5.83 -26.43 -8.53
N TYR A 71 4.79 -27.22 -8.80
CA TYR A 71 4.66 -27.99 -10.04
C TYR A 71 3.73 -27.37 -11.09
N PHE A 72 2.84 -26.46 -10.68
CA PHE A 72 1.85 -25.81 -11.54
C PHE A 72 2.06 -24.30 -11.60
N SER A 73 1.57 -23.66 -12.67
CA SER A 73 1.58 -22.21 -12.81
C SER A 73 0.82 -21.50 -11.67
N ILE A 74 1.06 -20.21 -11.57
CA ILE A 74 0.36 -19.30 -10.66
C ILE A 74 -0.53 -18.45 -11.54
N GLU A 75 -1.83 -18.64 -11.43
CA GLU A 75 -2.81 -17.86 -12.17
C GLU A 75 -3.15 -16.58 -11.39
N PHE A 76 -3.21 -15.46 -12.09
CA PHE A 76 -3.77 -14.20 -11.59
C PHE A 76 -5.22 -14.07 -12.08
N ASP A 77 -6.00 -13.24 -11.38
CA ASP A 77 -7.41 -13.00 -11.75
C ASP A 77 -7.55 -12.27 -13.10
N GLY A 78 -6.50 -11.54 -13.52
CA GLY A 78 -6.46 -10.79 -14.77
C GLY A 78 -5.30 -9.78 -14.77
N PRO A 79 -4.96 -9.22 -15.94
CA PRO A 79 -4.15 -8.02 -16.00
C PRO A 79 -4.91 -6.90 -15.32
N ALA A 80 -4.21 -6.19 -14.43
CA ALA A 80 -4.81 -5.15 -13.62
C ALA A 80 -3.76 -4.13 -13.28
N ARG A 81 -4.17 -2.87 -13.18
CA ARG A 81 -3.34 -1.79 -12.68
C ARG A 81 -4.07 -1.07 -11.58
N ASP A 82 -3.43 -0.98 -10.44
CA ASP A 82 -3.95 -0.31 -9.25
C ASP A 82 -2.98 0.79 -8.85
N THR A 83 -3.49 1.97 -8.55
CA THR A 83 -2.69 3.11 -8.13
C THR A 83 -3.29 3.74 -6.89
N ASP A 84 -2.52 3.72 -5.81
CA ASP A 84 -2.85 4.34 -4.54
C ASP A 84 -2.13 5.69 -4.43
N THR A 85 -2.82 6.72 -3.93
CA THR A 85 -2.20 8.00 -3.55
C THR A 85 -2.70 8.38 -2.17
N PHE A 86 -1.78 8.61 -1.24
CA PHE A 86 -2.07 9.05 0.12
C PHE A 86 -1.38 10.36 0.40
N GLU A 87 -2.11 11.30 0.99
CA GLU A 87 -1.58 12.57 1.48
C GLU A 87 -1.78 12.62 2.99
N ILE A 88 -0.69 12.85 3.72
CA ILE A 88 -0.67 12.84 5.18
C ILE A 88 -0.12 14.18 5.67
N THR A 89 -0.98 14.96 6.32
CA THR A 89 -0.56 16.22 6.95
C THR A 89 0.23 15.92 8.22
N VAL A 90 1.46 16.43 8.29
CA VAL A 90 2.32 16.34 9.46
C VAL A 90 1.74 17.21 10.59
N PRO A 91 1.59 16.67 11.82
CA PRO A 91 1.06 17.44 12.94
C PRO A 91 2.01 18.57 13.34
N ALA A 92 1.44 19.64 13.92
CA ALA A 92 2.23 20.77 14.41
C ALA A 92 3.26 20.31 15.47
N GLY A 93 4.46 20.91 15.43
CA GLY A 93 5.58 20.56 16.32
C GLY A 93 6.37 19.33 15.89
N TYR A 94 6.12 18.77 14.70
CA TYR A 94 6.93 17.72 14.09
C TYR A 94 7.42 18.13 12.71
N GLU A 95 8.57 17.61 12.32
CA GLU A 95 9.13 17.70 10.98
C GLU A 95 9.59 16.31 10.50
N VAL A 96 9.63 16.12 9.18
CA VAL A 96 10.09 14.86 8.59
C VAL A 96 11.60 14.74 8.75
N ASP A 97 12.04 13.62 9.30
CA ASP A 97 13.46 13.31 9.53
C ASP A 97 14.00 12.35 8.47
N ASP A 98 13.24 11.29 8.16
CA ASP A 98 13.63 10.27 7.19
C ASP A 98 12.43 9.78 6.38
N LEU A 99 12.71 9.45 5.11
CA LEU A 99 11.73 8.92 4.16
C LEU A 99 12.19 7.55 3.67
N PRO A 100 11.28 6.59 3.52
CA PRO A 100 11.66 5.33 2.92
C PRO A 100 12.09 5.52 1.47
N PRO A 101 13.10 4.77 1.00
CA PRO A 101 13.56 4.87 -0.38
C PRO A 101 12.44 4.45 -1.35
N PRO A 102 12.41 5.03 -2.56
CA PRO A 102 11.47 4.57 -3.58
C PRO A 102 11.78 3.13 -3.99
N VAL A 103 10.73 2.40 -4.36
CA VAL A 103 10.85 1.05 -4.91
C VAL A 103 10.51 1.09 -6.39
N ASP A 104 11.36 0.47 -7.19
CA ASP A 104 11.15 0.25 -8.61
C ASP A 104 11.46 -1.21 -8.91
N ALA A 105 10.41 -2.01 -9.09
CA ALA A 105 10.49 -3.44 -9.33
C ALA A 105 9.76 -3.79 -10.62
N GLU A 106 10.52 -4.27 -11.60
CA GLU A 106 10.05 -4.52 -12.96
C GLU A 106 10.36 -5.97 -13.34
N TYR A 107 9.30 -6.76 -13.58
CA TYR A 107 9.36 -8.17 -13.96
C TYR A 107 8.48 -8.40 -15.18
N SER A 108 8.73 -9.47 -15.94
CA SER A 108 7.94 -9.74 -17.16
C SER A 108 6.43 -9.84 -16.88
N PHE A 109 6.06 -10.41 -15.73
CA PHE A 109 4.69 -10.69 -15.34
C PHE A 109 4.00 -9.56 -14.56
N ALA A 110 4.76 -8.65 -13.93
CA ALA A 110 4.22 -7.59 -13.08
C ALA A 110 5.24 -6.48 -12.80
N SER A 111 4.75 -5.29 -12.45
CA SER A 111 5.58 -4.20 -11.94
C SER A 111 5.01 -3.57 -10.69
N TYR A 112 5.91 -2.97 -9.90
CA TYR A 112 5.60 -2.26 -8.68
C TYR A 112 6.49 -1.03 -8.56
N HIS A 113 5.87 0.12 -8.43
CA HIS A 113 6.57 1.38 -8.23
C HIS A 113 5.95 2.09 -7.02
N SER A 114 6.77 2.47 -6.04
CA SER A 114 6.33 3.28 -4.92
C SER A 114 7.31 4.40 -4.62
N LYS A 115 6.77 5.52 -4.13
CA LYS A 115 7.55 6.69 -3.79
C LYS A 115 6.89 7.45 -2.66
N THR A 116 7.71 7.97 -1.76
CA THR A 116 7.29 8.91 -0.72
C THR A 116 8.02 10.23 -0.92
N GLU A 117 7.30 11.34 -0.87
CA GLU A 117 7.83 12.69 -1.04
C GLU A 117 7.21 13.64 -0.01
N VAL A 118 7.89 14.75 0.27
CA VAL A 118 7.38 15.79 1.17
C VAL A 118 7.24 17.09 0.41
N LYS A 119 6.06 17.70 0.51
CA LYS A 119 5.75 19.02 -0.04
C LYS A 119 5.20 19.89 1.07
N GLY A 120 6.04 20.80 1.60
CA GLY A 120 5.69 21.59 2.78
C GLY A 120 5.52 20.69 4.01
N ASN A 121 4.32 20.68 4.60
CA ASN A 121 3.97 19.83 5.74
C ASN A 121 3.13 18.60 5.34
N VAL A 122 3.08 18.25 4.06
CA VAL A 122 2.32 17.08 3.57
C VAL A 122 3.30 16.03 3.06
N ILE A 123 3.15 14.80 3.58
CA ILE A 123 3.79 13.61 3.03
C ILE A 123 2.88 13.05 1.96
N GLY A 124 3.37 12.99 0.72
CA GLY A 124 2.72 12.31 -0.38
C GLY A 124 3.32 10.92 -0.59
N TYR A 125 2.48 9.89 -0.58
CA TYR A 125 2.85 8.54 -0.95
C TYR A 125 2.07 8.12 -2.19
N THR A 126 2.77 7.65 -3.21
CA THR A 126 2.16 7.06 -4.40
C THR A 126 2.69 5.66 -4.62
N ARG A 127 1.80 4.76 -5.00
CA ARG A 127 2.14 3.40 -5.37
C ARG A 127 1.34 2.95 -6.57
N THR A 128 2.01 2.36 -7.55
CA THR A 128 1.38 1.64 -8.66
C THR A 128 1.79 0.18 -8.64
N PHE A 129 0.81 -0.72 -8.68
CA PHE A 129 0.99 -2.16 -8.85
C PHE A 129 0.29 -2.59 -10.13
N GLU A 130 1.02 -3.26 -11.02
CA GLU A 130 0.52 -3.69 -12.32
C GLU A 130 0.81 -5.17 -12.55
N VAL A 131 -0.22 -5.93 -12.92
CA VAL A 131 -0.12 -7.31 -13.40
C VAL A 131 -0.22 -7.28 -14.92
N LYS A 132 0.78 -7.84 -15.60
CA LYS A 132 0.97 -7.76 -17.06
C LYS A 132 0.60 -9.06 -17.76
N GLU A 133 0.79 -10.19 -17.09
CA GLU A 133 0.51 -11.53 -17.61
C GLU A 133 -0.63 -12.19 -16.80
N LEU A 134 -1.36 -13.14 -17.41
CA LEU A 134 -2.42 -13.90 -16.72
C LEU A 134 -1.87 -14.96 -15.77
N SER A 135 -0.64 -15.43 -16.00
CA SER A 135 -0.04 -16.46 -15.18
C SER A 135 1.47 -16.36 -15.13
N VAL A 136 2.05 -16.94 -14.07
CA VAL A 136 3.49 -17.10 -13.89
C VAL A 136 3.82 -18.58 -13.96
N PRO A 137 4.69 -19.03 -14.87
CA PRO A 137 5.09 -20.44 -14.94
C PRO A 137 5.83 -20.86 -13.67
N ALA A 138 5.76 -22.15 -13.32
CA ALA A 138 6.40 -22.68 -12.12
C ALA A 138 7.92 -22.37 -12.06
N SER A 139 8.59 -22.30 -13.20
CA SER A 139 10.01 -21.92 -13.31
C SER A 139 10.33 -20.49 -12.84
N LYS A 140 9.33 -19.59 -12.84
CA LYS A 140 9.46 -18.20 -12.37
C LYS A 140 8.85 -17.97 -10.97
N ALA A 141 8.46 -19.02 -10.26
CA ALA A 141 7.86 -18.91 -8.94
C ALA A 141 8.78 -18.17 -7.94
N GLU A 142 10.09 -18.40 -8.00
CA GLU A 142 11.06 -17.71 -7.14
C GLU A 142 11.15 -16.21 -7.44
N GLU A 143 11.00 -15.80 -8.70
CA GLU A 143 10.94 -14.38 -9.07
C GLU A 143 9.68 -13.72 -8.50
N LEU A 144 8.52 -14.38 -8.63
CA LEU A 144 7.27 -13.88 -8.07
C LEU A 144 7.33 -13.77 -6.54
N LYS A 145 7.97 -14.75 -5.88
CA LYS A 145 8.21 -14.71 -4.43
C LYS A 145 9.07 -13.52 -4.03
N LYS A 146 10.18 -13.29 -4.74
CA LYS A 146 11.04 -12.11 -4.52
C LYS A 146 10.29 -10.81 -4.74
N PHE A 147 9.49 -10.72 -5.81
CA PHE A 147 8.65 -9.57 -6.10
C PHE A 147 7.68 -9.27 -4.95
N TYR A 148 6.92 -10.26 -4.46
CA TYR A 148 6.03 -10.04 -3.32
C TYR A 148 6.76 -9.69 -2.02
N ARG A 149 7.99 -10.19 -1.81
CA ARG A 149 8.82 -9.80 -0.65
C ARG A 149 9.29 -8.36 -0.73
N ILE A 150 9.64 -7.86 -1.91
CA ILE A 150 9.96 -6.44 -2.13
C ILE A 150 8.75 -5.59 -1.73
N ILE A 151 7.56 -5.93 -2.24
CA ILE A 151 6.31 -5.23 -1.90
C ILE A 151 6.03 -5.30 -0.39
N ALA A 152 6.18 -6.48 0.21
CA ALA A 152 5.93 -6.67 1.65
C ALA A 152 6.92 -5.89 2.54
N SER A 153 8.16 -5.67 2.07
CA SER A 153 9.13 -4.83 2.75
C SER A 153 8.72 -3.37 2.67
N ASP A 154 8.35 -2.90 1.48
CA ASP A 154 7.91 -1.53 1.26
C ASP A 154 6.67 -1.17 2.06
N GLU A 155 5.67 -2.05 2.06
CA GLU A 155 4.41 -1.85 2.80
C GLU A 155 4.58 -1.76 4.32
N ARG A 156 5.74 -2.20 4.86
CA ARG A 156 6.09 -2.12 6.29
C ARG A 156 6.96 -0.91 6.64
N ASN A 157 7.44 -0.18 5.64
CA ASN A 157 8.27 0.99 5.86
C ASN A 157 7.49 2.09 6.59
N ASN A 158 8.23 2.96 7.26
CA ASN A 158 7.70 4.12 7.97
C ASN A 158 8.45 5.38 7.53
N VAL A 159 7.72 6.48 7.46
CA VAL A 159 8.28 7.81 7.52
C VAL A 159 8.61 8.11 8.97
N VAL A 160 9.79 8.68 9.21
CA VAL A 160 10.22 9.07 10.55
C VAL A 160 9.98 10.56 10.72
N LEU A 161 9.27 10.94 11.78
CA LEU A 161 9.10 12.33 12.20
C LEU A 161 9.89 12.56 13.48
N ARG A 162 10.47 13.75 13.61
CA ARG A 162 11.10 14.22 14.84
C ARG A 162 10.42 15.51 15.33
N PRO A 163 10.51 15.82 16.64
CA PRO A 163 10.04 17.09 17.15
C PRO A 163 10.76 18.24 16.45
N SER A 164 10.01 19.23 15.99
CA SER A 164 10.56 20.47 15.45
C SER A 164 11.35 21.17 16.55
N ARG A 165 12.53 21.70 16.19
CA ARG A 165 13.32 22.53 17.10
C ARG A 165 12.70 23.90 17.35
#